data_AF-A0A0W1F184-F1
#
_entry.id   AF-A0A0W1F184-F1
#
_cell.length_a   1.000
_cell.length_b   1.000
_cell.length_c   1.000
_cell.angle_alpha   90.00
_cell.angle_beta   90.00
_cell.angle_gamma   90.00
#
_symmetry.space_group_name_H-M   'P 1'
#
loop_
_entity.id
_entity.type
_entity.pdbx_description
1 polymer ?
#
loop_
_entity_poly.entity_id
_entity_poly.type
_entity_poly.pdbx_seq_one_letter_code
_entity_poly.pdbx_strand_id
1 'polypeptide(L)'
;MSDAETRLAARDDLATTVLANNRAAGRKVAVAESCTGGMVSVALTDIAGSSDVFSAGFVTYSGHAKQCQLDVSSEILETFGEVSLATAWAMAAGALANSDADVAVAITGIAGPGGGSEKKPVGLIVFARALRGQDPDDYFTQRVQFESTDRAAIRHAATLFALDLLQPDKDELRPSEDIALPA
;
A
#
# COMPACT_ATOMS: atom_id res chain seq x y z
N MET A 1 14.88 24.05 -2.02
CA MET A 1 13.72 23.30 -2.53
C MET A 1 12.55 23.60 -1.65
N SER A 2 11.35 23.71 -2.21
CA SER A 2 10.11 23.72 -1.43
C SER A 2 9.89 22.36 -0.75
N ASP A 3 9.01 22.34 0.24
CA ASP A 3 8.57 21.11 0.92
C ASP A 3 8.00 20.09 -0.08
N ALA A 4 7.22 20.57 -1.07
CA ALA A 4 6.68 19.74 -2.15
C ALA A 4 7.75 19.15 -3.07
N GLU A 5 8.76 19.95 -3.46
CA GLU A 5 9.89 19.47 -4.27
C GLU A 5 10.71 18.40 -3.53
N THR A 6 10.85 18.56 -2.22
CA THR A 6 11.60 17.61 -1.38
C THR A 6 10.86 16.28 -1.27
N ARG A 7 9.54 16.33 -1.06
CA ARG A 7 8.66 15.14 -1.08
C ARG A 7 8.69 14.42 -2.41
N LEU A 8 8.70 15.16 -3.51
CA LEU A 8 8.76 14.61 -4.87
C LEU A 8 10.10 13.88 -5.09
N ALA A 9 11.23 14.51 -4.77
CA ALA A 9 12.54 13.90 -4.92
C ALA A 9 12.68 12.60 -4.10
N ALA A 10 12.28 12.61 -2.82
CA ALA A 10 12.34 11.42 -1.97
C ALA A 10 11.47 10.26 -2.50
N ARG A 11 10.30 10.58 -3.07
CA ARG A 11 9.43 9.59 -3.72
C ARG A 11 10.09 8.98 -4.95
N ASP A 12 10.70 9.80 -5.80
CA ASP A 12 11.30 9.37 -7.07
C ASP A 12 12.56 8.53 -6.85
N ASP A 13 13.39 8.91 -5.87
CA ASP A 13 14.57 8.14 -5.45
C ASP A 13 14.17 6.74 -4.95
N LEU A 14 13.13 6.68 -4.12
CA LEU A 14 12.63 5.40 -3.58
C LEU A 14 12.00 4.55 -4.68
N ALA A 15 11.15 5.12 -5.54
CA ALA A 15 10.53 4.40 -6.65
C ALA A 15 11.60 3.84 -7.62
N THR A 16 12.63 4.62 -7.92
CA THR A 16 13.79 4.17 -8.71
C THR A 16 14.46 2.96 -8.08
N THR A 17 14.67 2.99 -6.77
CA THR A 17 15.29 1.89 -6.01
C THR A 17 14.41 0.63 -6.03
N VAL A 18 13.11 0.78 -5.77
CA VAL A 18 12.13 -0.32 -5.78
C VAL A 18 12.11 -1.02 -7.14
N LEU A 19 12.07 -0.26 -8.24
CA LEU A 19 12.09 -0.80 -9.59
C LEU A 19 13.42 -1.49 -9.90
N ALA A 20 14.56 -0.89 -9.54
CA ALA A 20 15.87 -1.49 -9.76
C ALA A 20 16.03 -2.83 -9.03
N ASN A 21 15.61 -2.89 -7.76
CA ASN A 21 15.76 -4.08 -6.93
C ASN A 21 14.82 -5.21 -7.37
N ASN A 22 13.56 -4.92 -7.71
CA ASN A 22 12.64 -5.93 -8.23
C ASN A 22 13.04 -6.43 -9.62
N ARG A 23 13.56 -5.55 -10.48
CA ARG A 23 14.15 -5.94 -11.77
C ARG A 23 15.33 -6.90 -11.59
N ALA A 24 16.24 -6.59 -10.66
CA ALA A 24 17.38 -7.45 -10.35
C ALA A 24 16.94 -8.81 -9.78
N ALA A 25 15.83 -8.84 -9.04
CA ALA A 25 15.24 -10.07 -8.52
C ALA A 25 14.37 -10.82 -9.55
N GLY A 26 14.15 -10.27 -10.76
CA GLY A 26 13.31 -10.88 -11.79
C GLY A 26 11.83 -10.93 -11.44
N ARG A 27 11.34 -9.97 -10.64
CA ARG A 27 9.98 -9.96 -10.10
C ARG A 27 9.15 -8.78 -10.60
N LYS A 28 7.84 -9.02 -10.74
CA LYS A 28 6.84 -8.00 -10.99
C LYS A 28 6.10 -7.61 -9.71
N VAL A 29 5.59 -6.38 -9.68
CA VAL A 29 4.85 -5.84 -8.53
C VAL A 29 3.48 -5.32 -8.91
N ALA A 30 2.52 -5.44 -7.99
CA ALA A 30 1.19 -4.83 -8.08
C ALA A 30 0.86 -4.04 -6.82
N VAL A 31 -0.07 -3.08 -6.94
CA VAL A 31 -0.50 -2.26 -5.80
C VAL A 31 -2.02 -2.16 -5.72
N ALA A 32 -2.57 -2.23 -4.50
CA ALA A 32 -3.97 -1.97 -4.20
C ALA A 32 -4.10 -0.74 -3.29
N GLU A 33 -4.57 0.37 -3.86
CA GLU A 33 -4.62 1.67 -3.24
C GLU A 33 -6.05 2.08 -2.89
N SER A 34 -6.27 2.54 -1.66
CA SER A 34 -7.49 3.26 -1.28
C SER A 34 -7.16 4.73 -0.99
N CYS A 35 -6.72 5.06 0.23
CA CYS A 35 -6.53 6.45 0.66
C CYS A 35 -5.41 7.21 -0.06
N THR A 36 -4.41 6.53 -0.61
CA THR A 36 -3.35 7.12 -1.45
C THR A 36 -3.84 7.45 -2.86
N GLY A 37 -4.92 6.83 -3.33
CA GLY A 37 -5.63 7.22 -4.55
C GLY A 37 -4.78 7.19 -5.82
N GLY A 38 -3.88 6.21 -5.96
CA GLY A 38 -3.04 6.06 -7.16
C GLY A 38 -1.64 6.67 -7.01
N MET A 39 -1.29 7.24 -5.86
CA MET A 39 0.01 7.89 -5.66
C MET A 39 1.19 6.92 -5.71
N VAL A 40 1.01 5.66 -5.30
CA VAL A 40 2.07 4.65 -5.45
C VAL A 40 2.23 4.28 -6.91
N SER A 41 1.12 4.08 -7.61
CA SER A 41 1.12 3.81 -9.06
C SER A 41 1.83 4.91 -9.84
N VAL A 42 1.49 6.19 -9.58
CA VAL A 42 2.17 7.35 -10.19
C VAL A 42 3.66 7.35 -9.88
N ALA A 43 4.05 7.13 -8.62
CA ALA A 43 5.46 7.11 -8.23
C ALA A 43 6.27 6.08 -9.04
N LEU A 44 5.72 4.88 -9.24
CA LEU A 44 6.37 3.84 -10.04
C LEU A 44 6.37 4.21 -11.53
N THR A 45 5.26 4.70 -12.07
CA THR A 45 5.13 4.97 -13.52
C THR A 45 5.85 6.24 -13.99
N ASP A 46 6.15 7.17 -13.08
CA ASP A 46 6.95 8.37 -13.39
C ASP A 46 8.41 8.01 -13.73
N ILE A 47 8.88 6.82 -13.31
CA ILE A 47 10.22 6.33 -13.62
C ILE A 47 10.21 5.59 -14.96
N ALA A 48 11.05 6.05 -15.90
CA ALA A 48 11.19 5.43 -17.20
C ALA A 48 11.62 3.95 -17.10
N GLY A 49 10.99 3.10 -17.92
CA GLY A 49 11.25 1.65 -17.92
C GLY A 49 10.47 0.86 -16.87
N SER A 50 9.63 1.51 -16.05
CA SER A 50 8.82 0.84 -15.02
C SER A 50 7.95 -0.32 -15.51
N SER A 51 7.60 -0.38 -16.79
CA SER A 51 6.76 -1.43 -17.39
C SER A 51 7.33 -2.85 -17.31
N ASP A 52 8.64 -3.01 -17.04
CA ASP A 52 9.24 -4.34 -16.86
C ASP A 52 9.02 -4.92 -15.46
N VAL A 53 8.66 -4.09 -14.48
CA VAL A 53 8.43 -4.47 -13.08
C VAL A 53 7.00 -4.19 -12.65
N PHE A 54 6.44 -3.02 -12.95
CA PHE A 54 5.09 -2.65 -12.51
C PHE A 54 4.02 -3.30 -13.41
N SER A 55 3.28 -4.25 -12.83
CA SER A 55 2.28 -5.06 -13.52
C SER A 55 0.90 -4.41 -13.51
N ALA A 56 0.39 -4.05 -12.32
CA ALA A 56 -0.98 -3.61 -12.14
C ALA A 56 -1.15 -2.68 -10.93
N GLY A 57 -2.03 -1.69 -11.07
CA GLY A 57 -2.49 -0.83 -9.99
C GLY A 57 -4.01 -0.85 -9.87
N PHE A 58 -4.52 -1.10 -8.67
CA PHE A 58 -5.94 -1.13 -8.35
C PHE A 58 -6.26 0.03 -7.41
N VAL A 59 -7.06 1.00 -7.87
CA VAL A 59 -7.55 2.08 -6.99
C VAL A 59 -8.97 1.74 -6.55
N THR A 60 -9.12 1.16 -5.35
CA THR A 60 -10.39 0.62 -4.83
C THR A 60 -10.95 1.45 -3.67
N TYR A 61 -11.30 2.70 -3.98
CA TYR A 61 -11.69 3.70 -2.98
C TYR A 61 -12.98 3.36 -2.19
N SER A 62 -13.86 2.53 -2.75
CA SER A 62 -15.10 2.08 -2.08
C SER A 62 -15.06 0.60 -1.73
N GLY A 63 -15.83 0.17 -0.71
CA GLY A 63 -16.03 -1.25 -0.41
C GLY A 63 -16.52 -2.08 -1.61
N HIS A 64 -17.37 -1.50 -2.47
CA HIS A 64 -17.81 -2.16 -3.71
C HIS A 64 -16.64 -2.37 -4.70
N ALA A 65 -15.76 -1.38 -4.87
CA ALA A 65 -14.58 -1.53 -5.72
C ALA A 65 -13.62 -2.60 -5.17
N LYS A 66 -13.46 -2.68 -3.83
CA LYS A 66 -12.67 -3.73 -3.17
C LYS A 66 -13.23 -5.13 -3.48
N GLN A 67 -14.55 -5.28 -3.43
CA GLN A 67 -15.23 -6.53 -3.82
C GLN A 67 -15.01 -6.86 -5.30
N CYS A 68 -15.30 -5.92 -6.21
CA CYS A 68 -15.33 -6.24 -7.65
C CYS A 68 -13.95 -6.37 -8.30
N GLN A 69 -12.91 -5.71 -7.78
CA GLN A 69 -11.59 -5.70 -8.40
C GLN A 69 -10.57 -6.57 -7.65
N LEU A 70 -10.77 -6.79 -6.35
CA LEU A 70 -9.81 -7.48 -5.48
C LEU A 70 -10.47 -8.65 -4.72
N ASP A 71 -11.71 -9.01 -5.05
CA ASP A 71 -12.44 -10.14 -4.46
C ASP A 71 -12.50 -10.12 -2.93
N VAL A 72 -12.44 -8.92 -2.33
CA VAL A 72 -12.57 -8.76 -0.88
C VAL A 72 -13.99 -9.13 -0.47
N SER A 73 -14.15 -10.18 0.33
CA SER A 73 -15.47 -10.64 0.80
C SER A 73 -16.25 -9.53 1.53
N SER A 74 -17.56 -9.47 1.29
CA SER A 74 -18.46 -8.58 2.03
C SER A 74 -18.41 -8.84 3.54
N GLU A 75 -18.23 -10.10 3.97
CA GLU A 75 -18.13 -10.46 5.39
C GLU A 75 -16.93 -9.80 6.08
N ILE A 76 -15.80 -9.66 5.37
CA ILE A 76 -14.61 -8.97 5.89
C ILE A 76 -14.92 -7.49 6.10
N LEU A 77 -15.57 -6.86 5.11
CA LEU A 77 -15.91 -5.44 5.17
C LEU A 77 -16.96 -5.15 6.25
N GLU A 78 -17.96 -6.02 6.41
CA GLU A 78 -19.00 -5.89 7.43
C GLU A 78 -18.45 -6.12 8.84
N THR A 79 -17.58 -7.11 9.03
CA THR A 79 -17.07 -7.50 10.35
C THR A 79 -15.95 -6.58 10.84
N PHE A 80 -14.97 -6.28 9.98
CA PHE A 80 -13.74 -5.57 10.37
C PHE A 80 -13.71 -4.10 9.88
N GLY A 81 -14.52 -3.77 8.88
CA GLY A 81 -14.55 -2.46 8.24
C GLY A 81 -13.45 -2.27 7.18
N GLU A 82 -13.61 -1.23 6.35
CA GLU A 82 -12.69 -0.94 5.24
C GLU A 82 -11.25 -0.62 5.68
N VAL A 83 -11.06 -0.11 6.90
CA VAL A 83 -9.76 0.22 7.48
C VAL A 83 -9.45 -0.80 8.57
N SER A 84 -8.86 -1.94 8.19
CA SER A 84 -8.54 -3.06 9.07
C SER A 84 -7.43 -3.94 8.48
N LEU A 85 -6.76 -4.74 9.32
CA LEU A 85 -5.74 -5.70 8.86
C LEU A 85 -6.35 -6.73 7.90
N ALA A 86 -7.54 -7.25 8.21
CA ALA A 86 -8.25 -8.21 7.37
C ALA A 86 -8.58 -7.64 5.98
N THR A 87 -9.02 -6.39 5.89
CA THR A 87 -9.28 -5.74 4.60
C THR A 87 -7.99 -5.49 3.83
N ALA A 88 -6.93 -4.99 4.48
CA ALA A 88 -5.64 -4.79 3.81
C ALA A 88 -5.06 -6.11 3.28
N TRP A 89 -5.10 -7.17 4.10
CA TRP A 89 -4.69 -8.52 3.73
C TRP A 89 -5.46 -9.01 2.49
N ALA A 90 -6.79 -8.91 2.50
CA ALA A 90 -7.63 -9.37 1.40
C ALA A 90 -7.37 -8.55 0.13
N MET A 91 -7.15 -7.24 0.26
CA MET A 91 -6.76 -6.39 -0.86
C MET A 91 -5.41 -6.80 -1.47
N ALA A 92 -4.41 -7.15 -0.65
CA ALA A 92 -3.11 -7.59 -1.15
C ALA A 92 -3.19 -8.96 -1.83
N ALA A 93 -3.91 -9.91 -1.21
CA ALA A 93 -4.17 -11.23 -1.79
C ALA A 93 -4.92 -11.12 -3.13
N GLY A 94 -5.97 -10.30 -3.19
CA GLY A 94 -6.74 -10.04 -4.41
C GLY A 94 -5.92 -9.39 -5.51
N ALA A 95 -5.07 -8.41 -5.19
CA ALA A 95 -4.20 -7.76 -6.17
C ALA A 95 -3.20 -8.75 -6.77
N LEU A 96 -2.69 -9.68 -5.96
CA LEU A 96 -1.80 -10.74 -6.41
C LEU A 96 -2.53 -11.78 -7.28
N ALA A 97 -3.76 -12.16 -6.90
CA ALA A 97 -4.57 -13.10 -7.65
C ALA A 97 -5.03 -12.53 -9.01
N ASN A 98 -5.31 -11.23 -9.07
CA ASN A 98 -5.86 -10.54 -10.24
C ASN A 98 -4.78 -9.85 -11.09
N SER A 99 -3.51 -10.21 -10.93
CA SER A 99 -2.39 -9.74 -11.74
C SER A 99 -1.36 -10.84 -11.99
N ASP A 100 -0.36 -10.56 -12.83
CA ASP A 100 0.82 -11.42 -13.03
C ASP A 100 2.00 -11.02 -12.12
N ALA A 101 1.75 -10.24 -11.07
CA ALA A 101 2.78 -9.80 -10.14
C ALA A 101 3.26 -10.91 -9.20
N ASP A 102 4.50 -10.81 -8.73
CA ASP A 102 5.07 -11.70 -7.71
C ASP A 102 4.87 -11.14 -6.30
N VAL A 103 4.82 -9.81 -6.17
CA VAL A 103 4.60 -9.10 -4.91
C VAL A 103 3.43 -8.12 -5.06
N ALA A 104 2.57 -8.06 -4.07
CA ALA A 104 1.50 -7.06 -4.01
C ALA A 104 1.51 -6.32 -2.67
N VAL A 105 1.33 -4.99 -2.70
CA VAL A 105 1.14 -4.17 -1.50
C VAL A 105 -0.25 -3.53 -1.51
N ALA A 106 -0.94 -3.56 -0.38
CA ALA A 106 -2.25 -2.93 -0.21
C ALA A 106 -2.23 -1.85 0.87
N ILE A 107 -3.06 -0.82 0.66
CA ILE A 107 -3.13 0.38 1.50
C ILE A 107 -4.59 0.77 1.69
N THR A 108 -5.04 0.78 2.95
CA THR A 108 -6.37 1.30 3.31
C THR A 108 -6.30 2.10 4.60
N GLY A 109 -6.94 3.27 4.66
CA GLY A 109 -6.72 4.18 5.77
C GLY A 109 -7.55 5.45 5.73
N ILE A 110 -7.38 6.27 6.77
CA ILE A 110 -8.12 7.52 6.99
C ILE A 110 -7.14 8.69 6.89
N ALA A 111 -6.95 9.23 5.69
CA ALA A 111 -6.04 10.37 5.48
C ALA A 111 -6.62 11.73 5.91
N GLY A 112 -7.86 11.81 6.38
CA GLY A 112 -8.46 13.08 6.83
C GLY A 112 -8.89 14.03 5.70
N PRO A 113 -9.30 15.27 6.04
CA PRO A 113 -9.37 15.79 7.41
C PRO A 113 -10.54 15.21 8.22
N GLY A 114 -11.56 14.62 7.56
CA GLY A 114 -12.67 13.92 8.19
C GLY A 114 -12.53 12.39 8.16
N GLY A 115 -13.55 11.69 8.67
CA GLY A 115 -13.64 10.23 8.62
C GLY A 115 -12.96 9.49 9.79
N GLY A 116 -12.27 10.22 10.67
CA GLY A 116 -11.72 9.67 11.90
C GLY A 116 -12.77 9.49 13.00
N SER A 117 -12.49 8.59 13.93
CA SER A 117 -13.21 8.38 15.19
C SER A 117 -12.21 8.12 16.32
N GLU A 118 -12.65 8.10 17.59
CA GLU A 118 -11.76 7.75 18.71
C GLU A 118 -11.06 6.39 18.52
N LYS A 119 -11.74 5.41 17.93
CA LYS A 119 -11.20 4.06 17.70
C LYS A 119 -10.36 3.95 16.44
N LYS A 120 -10.59 4.82 15.45
CA LYS A 120 -9.90 4.84 14.14
C LYS A 120 -9.64 6.30 13.77
N PRO A 121 -8.62 6.94 14.36
CA PRO A 121 -8.39 8.37 14.17
C PRO A 121 -7.88 8.67 12.75
N VAL A 122 -7.89 9.96 12.38
CA VAL A 122 -7.17 10.43 11.19
C VAL A 122 -5.69 10.09 11.33
N GLY A 123 -5.07 9.70 10.21
CA GLY A 123 -3.68 9.23 10.18
C GLY A 123 -3.53 7.71 10.35
N LEU A 124 -4.59 6.98 10.73
CA LEU A 124 -4.57 5.53 10.78
C LEU A 124 -4.58 4.94 9.36
N ILE A 125 -3.48 4.30 8.98
CA ILE A 125 -3.34 3.57 7.71
C ILE A 125 -2.99 2.12 8.01
N VAL A 126 -3.54 1.21 7.24
CA VAL A 126 -3.28 -0.22 7.34
C VAL A 126 -2.67 -0.70 6.05
N PHE A 127 -1.57 -1.42 6.19
CA PHE A 127 -0.79 -1.98 5.09
C PHE A 127 -0.85 -3.49 5.11
N ALA A 128 -0.74 -4.07 3.93
CA ALA A 128 -0.43 -5.48 3.78
C ALA A 128 0.54 -5.70 2.62
N ARG A 129 1.32 -6.77 2.70
CA ARG A 129 2.19 -7.23 1.62
C ARG A 129 2.00 -8.74 1.45
N ALA A 130 1.75 -9.14 0.21
CA ALA A 130 1.58 -10.52 -0.21
C ALA A 130 2.69 -10.91 -1.20
N LEU A 131 3.23 -12.12 -1.05
CA LEU A 131 4.20 -12.71 -1.97
C LEU A 131 3.61 -13.96 -2.62
N ARG A 132 3.81 -14.12 -3.93
CA ARG A 132 3.32 -15.28 -4.69
C ARG A 132 3.99 -16.56 -4.20
N GLY A 133 3.18 -17.55 -3.87
CA GLY A 133 3.64 -18.83 -3.33
C GLY A 133 4.01 -18.83 -1.85
N GLN A 134 3.96 -17.67 -1.17
CA GLN A 134 4.05 -17.61 0.29
C GLN A 134 2.72 -18.07 0.92
N ASP A 135 2.81 -18.70 2.09
CA ASP A 135 1.63 -19.00 2.91
C ASP A 135 0.86 -17.69 3.19
N PRO A 136 -0.45 -17.62 2.90
CA PRO A 136 -1.23 -16.41 3.19
C PRO A 136 -1.25 -16.00 4.67
N ASP A 137 -1.04 -16.94 5.60
CA ASP A 137 -0.91 -16.64 7.04
C ASP A 137 0.39 -15.87 7.37
N ASP A 138 1.39 -15.96 6.50
CA ASP A 138 2.68 -15.27 6.61
C ASP A 138 2.68 -13.88 5.96
N TYR A 139 1.60 -13.46 5.31
CA TYR A 139 1.52 -12.13 4.69
C TYR A 139 1.71 -11.03 5.74
N PHE A 140 2.61 -10.10 5.46
CA PHE A 140 2.82 -8.96 6.34
C PHE A 140 1.54 -8.12 6.40
N THR A 141 1.16 -7.72 7.61
CA THR A 141 0.12 -6.72 7.86
C THR A 141 0.55 -5.85 9.03
N GLN A 142 0.22 -4.55 8.99
CA GLN A 142 0.54 -3.61 10.06
C GLN A 142 -0.38 -2.40 10.04
N ARG A 143 -0.78 -1.91 11.22
CA ARG A 143 -1.34 -0.57 11.33
C ARG A 143 -0.25 0.43 11.65
N VAL A 144 -0.29 1.55 10.94
CA VAL A 144 0.60 2.68 11.16
C VAL A 144 -0.26 3.89 11.46
N GLN A 145 -0.01 4.52 12.60
CA GLN A 145 -0.56 5.83 12.92
C GLN A 145 0.43 6.91 12.45
N PHE A 146 0.08 7.63 11.39
CA PHE A 146 0.84 8.81 10.99
C PHE A 146 0.44 10.01 11.84
N GLU A 147 1.40 10.65 12.50
CA GLU A 147 1.21 11.76 13.43
C GLU A 147 1.03 13.09 12.70
N SER A 148 -0.10 13.24 12.01
CA SER A 148 -0.49 14.47 11.32
C SER A 148 -2.00 14.55 11.13
N THR A 149 -2.48 15.77 10.87
CA THR A 149 -3.85 16.01 10.41
C THR A 149 -3.89 16.52 8.97
N ASP A 150 -2.72 16.73 8.35
CA ASP A 150 -2.61 17.13 6.95
C ASP A 150 -2.76 15.90 6.04
N ARG A 151 -3.84 15.91 5.25
CA ARG A 151 -4.14 14.86 4.28
C ARG A 151 -3.02 14.65 3.26
N ALA A 152 -2.34 15.71 2.83
CA ALA A 152 -1.28 15.60 1.85
C ALA A 152 -0.05 14.90 2.44
N ALA A 153 0.36 15.29 3.66
CA ALA A 153 1.45 14.66 4.38
C ALA A 153 1.16 13.16 4.66
N ILE A 154 -0.01 12.84 5.22
CA ILE A 154 -0.38 11.44 5.52
C ILE A 154 -0.34 10.57 4.26
N ARG A 155 -0.89 11.06 3.15
CA ARG A 155 -0.89 10.30 1.89
C ARG A 155 0.51 10.10 1.34
N HIS A 156 1.36 11.13 1.43
CA HIS A 156 2.75 11.04 0.97
C HIS A 156 3.56 10.04 1.81
N ALA A 157 3.48 10.12 3.15
CA ALA A 157 4.13 9.17 4.04
C ALA A 157 3.63 7.73 3.81
N ALA A 158 2.32 7.54 3.63
CA ALA A 158 1.75 6.24 3.31
C ALA A 158 2.24 5.70 1.95
N THR A 159 2.40 6.57 0.94
CA THR A 159 2.99 6.20 -0.35
C THR A 159 4.44 5.74 -0.20
N LEU A 160 5.27 6.45 0.57
CA LEU A 160 6.66 6.04 0.82
C LEU A 160 6.74 4.71 1.56
N PHE A 161 5.91 4.54 2.59
CA PHE A 161 5.84 3.28 3.33
C PHE A 161 5.47 2.10 2.43
N ALA A 162 4.46 2.27 1.57
CA ALA A 162 4.05 1.23 0.62
C ALA A 162 5.12 0.93 -0.43
N LEU A 163 5.86 1.94 -0.92
CA LEU A 163 6.99 1.72 -1.82
C LEU A 163 8.09 0.90 -1.13
N ASP A 164 8.44 1.21 0.13
CA ASP A 164 9.43 0.44 0.88
C ASP A 164 9.03 -1.03 1.05
N LEU A 165 7.74 -1.31 1.29
CA LEU A 165 7.23 -2.69 1.37
C LEU A 165 7.37 -3.49 0.07
N LEU A 166 7.50 -2.84 -1.09
CA LEU A 166 7.72 -3.54 -2.36
C LEU A 166 9.15 -4.06 -2.52
N GLN A 167 10.07 -3.70 -1.63
CA GLN A 167 11.47 -4.10 -1.74
C GLN A 167 11.66 -5.62 -1.52
N PRO A 168 12.58 -6.27 -2.27
CA PRO A 168 13.01 -7.65 -2.04
C PRO A 168 13.42 -8.02 -0.62
N ASP A 169 14.13 -7.13 0.09
CA ASP A 169 14.61 -7.36 1.45
C ASP A 169 13.48 -7.45 2.49
N LYS A 170 12.24 -7.18 2.09
CA LYS A 170 11.03 -7.31 2.91
C LYS A 170 10.36 -8.68 2.80
N ASP A 171 10.92 -9.62 2.04
CA ASP A 171 10.35 -10.97 1.85
C ASP A 171 10.18 -11.76 3.17
N GLU A 172 11.02 -11.47 4.16
CA GLU A 172 10.97 -12.11 5.47
C GLU A 172 10.02 -11.42 6.46
N LEU A 173 9.41 -10.29 6.08
CA LEU A 173 8.43 -9.63 6.94
C LEU A 173 7.23 -10.55 7.19
N ARG A 174 6.68 -10.43 8.39
CA ARG A 174 5.54 -11.17 8.92
C ARG A 174 4.57 -10.19 9.59
N PRO A 175 3.32 -10.56 9.89
CA PRO A 175 2.42 -9.72 10.67
C PRO A 175 3.17 -9.07 11.85
N SER A 176 3.08 -7.75 11.94
CA SER A 176 3.91 -6.96 12.84
C SER A 176 3.04 -6.14 13.80
N GLU A 177 3.65 -5.69 14.90
CA GLU A 177 2.97 -4.84 15.87
C GLU A 177 2.61 -3.48 15.26
N ASP A 178 1.55 -2.87 15.77
CA ASP A 178 1.12 -1.54 15.33
C ASP A 178 2.15 -0.47 15.75
N ILE A 179 2.44 0.49 14.88
CA ILE A 179 3.46 1.53 15.12
C ILE A 179 2.90 2.95 14.89
N ALA A 180 3.62 3.95 15.40
CA ALA A 180 3.39 5.36 15.11
C ALA A 180 4.61 5.97 14.40
N LEU A 181 4.36 6.79 13.39
CA LEU A 181 5.41 7.42 12.57
C LEU A 181 5.04 8.89 12.29
N PRO A 182 6.04 9.78 12.10
CA PRO A 182 5.77 11.11 11.56
C PRO A 182 5.23 11.03 10.11
N ALA A 183 4.39 11.98 9.72
CA ALA A 183 3.89 12.13 8.34
C ALA A 183 4.72 13.11 7.51
#